data_AF-A0A4Y9XPF4-F1
#
_entry.id   AF-A0A4Y9XPF4-F1
#
_cell.length_a   1.000
_cell.length_b   1.000
_cell.length_c   1.000
_cell.angle_alpha   90.00
_cell.angle_beta   90.00
_cell.angle_gamma   90.00
#
_symmetry.space_group_name_H-M   'P 1'
#
loop_
_entity.id
_entity.type
_entity.pdbx_description
1 polymer ?
#
loop_
_entity_poly.entity_id
_entity_poly.type
_entity_poly.pdbx_seq_one_letter_code
_entity_poly.pdbx_strand_id
1 'polypeptide(L)'
;MSIKRTLERGFRKYLTQARDHEELLAFLLGQIVKEKARFYQLQRHQQPDVISIKASELDERAKEHDIFDTTPFLRSRLFAANGYKLKDDTIEKSFTQGA
;
A
#
# COMPACT_ATOMS: atom_id res chain seq x y z
N MET A 1 -29.53 4.63 23.46
CA MET A 1 -28.18 4.62 22.82
C MET A 1 -27.89 3.19 22.40
N SER A 2 -27.59 2.93 21.12
CA SER A 2 -27.27 1.58 20.62
C SER A 2 -25.81 1.23 20.90
N ILE A 3 -25.55 -0.02 21.30
CA ILE A 3 -24.20 -0.57 21.53
C ILE A 3 -23.26 -0.27 20.35
N LYS A 4 -23.78 -0.32 19.12
CA LYS A 4 -23.04 -0.03 17.89
C LYS A 4 -22.45 1.39 17.88
N ARG A 5 -23.22 2.39 18.32
CA ARG A 5 -22.78 3.79 18.40
C ARG A 5 -21.78 4.04 19.54
N THR A 6 -21.86 3.27 20.62
CA THR A 6 -20.91 3.35 21.73
C THR A 6 -19.55 2.77 21.35
N LEU A 7 -19.53 1.62 20.65
CA LEU A 7 -18.30 1.05 20.11
C LEU A 7 -17.65 1.97 19.08
N GLU A 8 -18.39 2.46 18.08
CA GLU A 8 -17.85 3.39 17.07
C GLU A 8 -17.20 4.62 17.71
N ARG A 9 -17.78 5.16 18.78
CA ARG A 9 -17.26 6.34 19.48
C ARG A 9 -15.98 6.04 20.27
N GLY A 10 -15.83 4.82 20.81
CA GLY A 10 -14.60 4.35 21.45
C GLY A 10 -13.48 4.05 20.45
N PHE A 11 -13.84 3.51 19.28
CA PHE A 11 -12.89 3.19 18.21
C PHE A 11 -12.57 4.37 17.28
N ARG A 12 -13.30 5.48 17.40
CA ARG A 12 -13.16 6.64 16.50
C ARG A 12 -11.71 7.14 16.38
N LYS A 13 -10.94 7.13 17.47
CA LYS A 13 -9.52 7.54 17.48
C LYS A 13 -8.64 6.62 16.62
N TYR A 14 -8.93 5.32 16.62
CA TYR A 14 -8.25 4.31 15.79
C TYR A 14 -8.70 4.39 14.32
N LEU A 15 -9.98 4.70 14.08
CA LEU A 15 -10.54 4.87 12.74
C LEU A 15 -10.03 6.14 12.03
N THR A 16 -9.79 7.24 12.76
CA THR A 16 -9.20 8.47 12.19
C THR A 16 -7.70 8.33 11.94
N GLN A 17 -6.97 7.65 12.83
CA GLN A 17 -5.54 7.37 12.64
C GLN A 17 -5.28 6.59 11.34
N ALA A 18 -6.15 5.63 11.01
CA ALA A 18 -6.05 4.87 9.76
C ALA A 18 -6.13 5.74 8.48
N ARG A 19 -6.78 6.91 8.51
CA ARG A 19 -6.82 7.85 7.38
C ARG A 19 -5.57 8.73 7.28
N ASP A 20 -4.90 9.01 8.40
CA ASP A 20 -3.71 9.87 8.43
C ASP A 20 -2.46 9.20 7.83
N HIS A 21 -2.52 7.89 7.57
CA HIS A 21 -1.38 7.09 7.13
C HIS A 21 -1.37 6.75 5.64
N GLU A 22 -2.39 7.15 4.86
CA GLU A 22 -2.46 6.78 3.44
C GLU A 22 -1.28 7.30 2.62
N GLU A 23 -0.86 8.56 2.82
CA GLU A 23 0.29 9.15 2.12
C GLU A 23 1.62 8.48 2.51
N LEU A 24 1.78 8.15 3.79
CA LEU A 24 2.96 7.43 4.27
C LEU A 24 3.02 6.02 3.66
N LEU A 25 1.90 5.29 3.64
CA LEU A 25 1.83 3.97 3.02
C LEU A 25 2.08 4.03 1.50
N ALA A 26 1.58 5.07 0.82
CA ALA A 26 1.89 5.31 -0.59
C ALA A 26 3.39 5.54 -0.82
N PHE A 27 4.02 6.34 0.04
CA PHE A 27 5.46 6.58 0.00
C PHE A 27 6.25 5.28 0.22
N LEU A 28 5.93 4.52 1.27
CA LEU A 28 6.59 3.26 1.59
C LEU A 28 6.47 2.25 0.45
N LEU A 29 5.26 2.07 -0.09
CA LEU A 29 5.01 1.20 -1.25
C LEU A 29 5.84 1.65 -2.46
N GLY A 30 5.91 2.96 -2.72
CA GLY A 30 6.73 3.53 -3.78
C GLY A 30 8.23 3.22 -3.63
N GLN A 31 8.75 3.22 -2.40
CA GLN A 31 10.15 2.82 -2.15
C GLN A 31 10.36 1.33 -2.48
N ILE A 32 9.44 0.44 -2.07
CA ILE A 32 9.52 -1.01 -2.39
C ILE A 32 9.60 -1.21 -3.90
N VAL A 33 8.71 -0.55 -4.63
CA VAL A 33 8.61 -0.64 -6.09
C VAL A 33 9.90 -0.16 -6.74
N LYS A 34 10.42 0.99 -6.32
CA LYS A 34 11.66 1.57 -6.86
C LYS A 34 12.85 0.66 -6.65
N GLU A 35 12.96 0.06 -5.47
CA GLU A 35 14.01 -0.89 -5.13
C GLU A 35 13.96 -2.14 -6.04
N LYS A 36 12.78 -2.77 -6.15
CA LYS A 36 12.59 -3.95 -7.01
C LYS A 36 12.81 -3.64 -8.49
N ALA A 37 12.34 -2.50 -8.98
CA ALA A 37 12.56 -2.08 -10.36
C ALA A 37 14.05 -1.85 -10.65
N ARG A 38 14.77 -1.20 -9.74
CA ARG A 38 16.23 -1.01 -9.85
C ARG A 38 16.96 -2.35 -9.86
N PHE A 39 16.58 -3.28 -8.98
CA PHE A 39 17.17 -4.62 -8.95
C PHE A 39 16.93 -5.38 -10.26
N TYR A 40 15.71 -5.35 -10.79
CA TYR A 40 15.37 -5.95 -12.08
C TYR A 40 16.22 -5.36 -13.22
N GLN A 41 16.35 -4.03 -13.25
CA GLN A 41 17.15 -3.34 -14.27
C GLN A 41 18.64 -3.70 -14.19
N LEU A 42 19.20 -3.83 -12.99
CA LEU A 42 20.60 -4.24 -12.82
C LEU A 42 20.84 -5.68 -13.27
N GLN A 43 19.87 -6.58 -13.10
CA GLN A 43 20.00 -7.98 -13.50
C GLN A 43 19.73 -8.24 -14.98
N ARG A 44 18.79 -7.50 -15.58
CA ARG A 44 18.29 -7.78 -16.95
C ARG A 44 18.56 -6.67 -17.95
N HIS A 45 19.14 -5.54 -17.51
CA HIS A 45 19.38 -4.34 -18.33
C HIS A 45 18.11 -3.80 -19.03
N GLN A 46 16.94 -4.07 -18.47
CA GLN A 46 15.64 -3.67 -19.01
C GLN A 46 14.73 -3.14 -17.89
N GLN A 47 13.78 -2.27 -18.22
CA GLN A 47 12.71 -1.91 -17.29
C GLN A 47 11.68 -3.05 -17.17
N PRO A 48 11.14 -3.32 -15.97
CA PRO A 48 10.08 -4.29 -15.80
C PRO A 48 8.74 -3.72 -16.29
N ASP A 49 7.95 -4.52 -16.98
CA ASP A 49 6.58 -4.15 -17.36
C ASP A 49 5.64 -4.14 -16.14
N VAL A 50 5.88 -5.06 -15.20
CA VAL A 50 5.12 -5.21 -13.96
C VAL A 50 6.05 -5.53 -12.79
N ILE A 51 5.81 -4.90 -11.64
CA ILE A 51 6.40 -5.28 -10.36
C ILE A 51 5.33 -5.86 -9.44
N SER A 52 5.65 -6.99 -8.83
CA SER A 52 4.77 -7.70 -7.89
C SER A 52 5.36 -7.68 -6.49
N ILE A 53 4.54 -7.33 -5.51
CA ILE A 53 4.91 -7.14 -4.10
C ILE A 53 3.87 -7.89 -3.25
N LYS A 54 4.30 -8.70 -2.29
CA LYS A 54 3.35 -9.31 -1.36
C LYS A 54 2.81 -8.22 -0.42
N ALA A 55 1.52 -8.25 -0.12
CA ALA A 55 0.92 -7.30 0.83
C ALA A 55 1.64 -7.33 2.19
N SER A 56 2.09 -8.52 2.63
CA SER A 56 2.88 -8.70 3.85
C SER A 56 4.18 -7.89 3.89
N GLU A 57 4.80 -7.61 2.74
CA GLU A 57 6.03 -6.81 2.65
C GLU A 57 5.75 -5.33 2.95
N LEU A 58 4.57 -4.83 2.53
CA LEU A 58 4.10 -3.50 2.91
C LEU A 58 3.74 -3.47 4.40
N ASP A 59 3.07 -4.50 4.91
CA ASP A 59 2.71 -4.61 6.33
C ASP A 59 3.93 -4.61 7.24
N GLU A 60 5.00 -5.31 6.85
CA GLU A 60 6.26 -5.33 7.58
C GLU A 60 6.89 -3.93 7.65
N ARG A 61 6.97 -3.20 6.53
CA ARG A 61 7.47 -1.81 6.53
C ARG A 61 6.54 -0.86 7.30
N ALA A 62 5.23 -1.08 7.26
CA ALA A 62 4.25 -0.25 7.95
C ALA A 62 4.38 -0.35 9.49
N LYS A 63 4.71 -1.54 10.01
CA LYS A 63 4.92 -1.77 11.46
C LYS A 63 6.05 -0.95 12.06
N GLU A 64 7.09 -0.62 11.28
CA GLU A 64 8.18 0.27 11.73
C GLU A 64 7.68 1.69 12.04
N HIS A 65 6.48 2.04 11.58
CA HIS A 65 5.83 3.33 11.79
C HIS A 65 4.55 3.22 12.63
N ASP A 66 4.41 2.14 13.43
CA ASP A 66 3.23 1.87 14.27
C ASP A 66 1.91 1.75 13.48
N ILE A 67 2.00 1.34 12.20
CA ILE A 67 0.84 1.06 11.35
C ILE A 67 0.63 -0.45 11.28
N PHE A 68 -0.47 -0.92 11.83
CA PHE A 68 -0.77 -2.36 11.97
C PHE A 68 -1.84 -2.87 11.01
N ASP A 69 -2.51 -1.99 10.27
CA ASP A 69 -3.52 -2.33 9.27
C ASP A 69 -3.36 -1.47 8.02
N THR A 70 -2.94 -2.09 6.91
CA THR A 70 -2.78 -1.43 5.61
C THR A 70 -4.02 -1.60 4.72
N THR A 71 -5.00 -2.40 5.15
CA THR A 71 -6.23 -2.69 4.39
C THR A 71 -6.99 -1.43 3.94
N PRO A 72 -7.12 -0.37 4.77
CA PRO A 72 -7.77 0.86 4.34
C PRO A 72 -7.07 1.52 3.15
N PHE A 73 -5.74 1.55 3.16
CA PHE A 73 -4.92 2.09 2.07
C PHE A 73 -5.03 1.24 0.80
N LEU A 74 -4.97 -0.10 0.91
CA LEU A 74 -5.09 -1.00 -0.24
C LEU A 74 -6.43 -0.88 -0.98
N ARG A 75 -7.47 -0.37 -0.30
CA ARG A 75 -8.80 -0.10 -0.86
C ARG A 75 -9.01 1.37 -1.21
N SER A 76 -8.04 2.23 -0.94
CA SER A 76 -8.17 3.67 -1.09
C SER A 76 -8.00 4.13 -2.53
N ARG A 77 -8.53 5.32 -2.82
CA ARG A 77 -8.36 5.96 -4.13
C ARG A 77 -6.90 6.29 -4.42
N LEU A 78 -6.11 6.62 -3.39
CA LEU A 78 -4.70 6.96 -3.55
C LEU A 78 -3.89 5.77 -4.07
N PHE A 79 -4.16 4.57 -3.56
CA PHE A 79 -3.55 3.33 -4.06
C PHE A 79 -3.86 3.09 -5.54
N ALA A 80 -5.13 3.15 -5.93
CA ALA A 80 -5.54 2.95 -7.32
C ALA A 80 -5.06 4.08 -8.26
N ALA A 81 -5.09 5.33 -7.82
CA ALA A 81 -4.63 6.49 -8.59
C ALA A 81 -3.12 6.44 -8.88
N ASN A 82 -2.34 5.84 -7.99
CA ASN A 82 -0.94 5.53 -8.21
C ASN A 82 -0.72 4.30 -9.11
N GLY A 83 -1.76 3.74 -9.75
CA GLY A 83 -1.64 2.65 -10.69
C GLY A 83 -1.33 1.28 -10.06
N TYR A 84 -1.60 1.13 -8.76
CA TYR A 84 -1.51 -0.16 -8.09
C TYR A 84 -2.81 -0.96 -8.22
N LYS A 85 -2.67 -2.28 -8.24
CA LYS A 85 -3.80 -3.23 -8.19
C LYS A 85 -3.50 -4.29 -7.14
N LEU A 86 -4.52 -4.68 -6.37
CA LEU A 86 -4.44 -5.81 -5.46
C LEU A 86 -5.08 -7.02 -6.14
N LYS A 87 -4.33 -8.11 -6.28
CA LYS A 87 -4.81 -9.43 -6.71
C LYS A 87 -4.45 -10.44 -5.63
N ASP A 88 -5.48 -10.99 -4.98
CA ASP A 88 -5.31 -11.81 -3.78
C ASP A 88 -4.47 -11.05 -2.74
N ASP A 89 -3.28 -11.56 -2.40
CA ASP A 89 -2.32 -10.92 -1.49
C ASP A 89 -1.12 -10.29 -2.21
N THR A 90 -1.24 -10.03 -3.51
CA THR A 90 -0.17 -9.45 -4.35
C THR A 90 -0.57 -8.08 -4.87
N ILE A 91 0.24 -7.09 -4.55
CA ILE A 91 0.20 -5.74 -5.10
C ILE A 91 0.98 -5.73 -6.41
N GLU A 92 0.33 -5.34 -7.49
CA GLU A 92 0.93 -5.16 -8.81
C GLU A 92 1.04 -3.68 -9.17
N LYS A 93 2.20 -3.27 -9.67
CA LYS A 93 2.42 -1.99 -10.35
C LYS A 93 2.77 -2.25 -11.80
N SER A 94 1.90 -1.85 -12.72
CA SER A 94 2.20 -1.88 -14.15
C SER A 94 2.87 -0.57 -14.57
N PHE A 95 3.99 -0.68 -15.28
CA PHE A 95 4.68 0.42 -15.96
C PHE A 95 4.30 0.37 -17.43
N THR A 96 3.01 0.50 -17.75
CA THR A 96 2.63 0.69 -19.15
C THR A 96 3.26 2.00 -19.62
N GLN A 97 4.33 1.91 -20.42
CA GLN A 97 4.73 3.01 -21.27
C GLN A 97 3.51 3.35 -22.12
N GLY A 98 3.01 4.58 -21.98
CA GLY A 98 2.11 5.11 -22.99
C GLY A 98 2.82 5.01 -24.33
N ALA A 99 2.28 4.18 -25.21
CA ALA A 99 2.55 4.26 -26.64
C ALA A 99 1.91 5.53 -27.19
#